data_AF-A0A8T3SS69-F1
#
_entry.id   AF-A0A8T3SS69-F1
#
_cell.length_a   1.000
_cell.length_b   1.000
_cell.length_c   1.000
_cell.angle_alpha   90.00
_cell.angle_beta   90.00
_cell.angle_gamma   90.00
#
_symmetry.space_group_name_H-M   'P 1'
#
loop_
_entity.id
_entity.type
_entity.pdbx_description
1 polymer ?
#
loop_
_entity_poly.entity_id
_entity_poly.type
_entity_poly.pdbx_seq_one_letter_code
_entity_poly.pdbx_strand_id
1 'polypeptide(L)'
;MILALGSALPSPDQAGTKDGGIEWQSDHLSGHVLTGKIWDTTNGRFITPATLYDRLREADFVLLGEVHDNPDHHALQALVIQQLVARGRRPAIVFEMLERDQQG
;
A
#
# COMPACT_ATOMS: atom_id res chain seq x y z
N MET A 1 -9.19 1.63 -9.57
CA MET A 1 -8.86 0.19 -9.65
C MET A 1 -7.44 0.05 -10.16
N ILE A 2 -6.47 -0.14 -9.26
CA ILE A 2 -5.07 -0.37 -9.63
C ILE A 2 -4.71 -1.74 -9.03
N LEU A 3 -4.74 -2.75 -9.89
CA LEU A 3 -4.27 -4.12 -9.63
C LEU A 3 -2.84 -4.22 -10.19
N ALA A 4 -1.88 -4.75 -9.42
CA ALA A 4 -0.63 -5.25 -9.99
C ALA A 4 0.05 -6.26 -9.05
N LEU A 5 0.21 -7.50 -9.54
CA LEU A 5 0.99 -8.61 -8.99
C LEU A 5 1.96 -9.07 -10.11
N GLY A 6 3.22 -9.47 -9.81
CA GLY A 6 4.01 -10.27 -10.78
C GLY A 6 5.55 -10.28 -10.70
N SER A 7 6.11 -11.41 -10.27
CA SER A 7 7.24 -12.16 -10.91
C SER A 7 8.66 -11.60 -11.25
N ALA A 8 9.70 -11.58 -10.38
CA ALA A 8 11.14 -11.83 -10.69
C ALA A 8 12.07 -11.73 -9.43
N LEU A 9 13.28 -12.33 -9.45
CA LEU A 9 14.33 -12.39 -8.38
C LEU A 9 15.49 -11.39 -8.69
N PRO A 10 16.24 -10.78 -7.73
CA PRO A 10 17.35 -11.47 -7.02
C PRO A 10 17.80 -10.97 -5.61
N SER A 11 18.61 -11.85 -4.99
CA SER A 11 19.76 -11.72 -4.04
C SER A 11 19.68 -11.05 -2.64
N PRO A 12 20.45 -11.59 -1.67
CA PRO A 12 20.28 -11.34 -0.24
C PRO A 12 21.37 -10.40 0.28
N ASP A 13 21.13 -9.09 0.31
CA ASP A 13 21.98 -8.23 1.14
C ASP A 13 21.40 -6.87 1.53
N GLN A 14 20.09 -6.75 1.77
CA GLN A 14 19.51 -5.52 2.37
C GLN A 14 18.33 -5.92 3.28
N ALA A 15 18.65 -6.34 4.50
CA ALA A 15 17.67 -6.71 5.51
C ALA A 15 17.06 -5.43 6.13
N GLY A 16 15.77 -5.18 5.84
CA GLY A 16 14.92 -4.34 6.70
C GLY A 16 14.05 -3.32 5.96
N THR A 17 14.57 -2.59 4.97
CA THR A 17 13.81 -1.52 4.30
C THR A 17 13.81 -1.71 2.79
N LYS A 18 12.74 -2.31 2.27
CA LYS A 18 12.43 -2.27 0.84
C LYS A 18 11.56 -1.05 0.61
N ASP A 19 11.96 -0.18 -0.33
CA ASP A 19 11.33 1.10 -0.66
C ASP A 19 9.80 0.99 -0.58
N GLY A 20 9.20 1.60 0.44
CA GLY A 20 7.83 1.29 0.83
C GLY A 20 7.47 1.83 2.22
N GLY A 21 8.48 2.18 3.01
CA GLY A 21 8.31 2.93 4.27
C GLY A 21 7.80 2.10 5.44
N ILE A 22 7.81 0.77 5.32
CA ILE A 22 7.45 -0.17 6.38
C ILE A 22 8.57 -1.22 6.56
N GLU A 23 8.58 -1.85 7.74
CA GLU A 23 9.29 -3.10 7.96
C GLU A 23 8.43 -4.26 7.43
N TRP A 24 8.98 -5.01 6.48
CA TRP A 24 8.30 -6.14 5.85
C TRP A 24 8.38 -7.38 6.76
N GLN A 25 7.23 -7.97 7.05
CA GLN A 25 7.03 -9.06 8.01
C GLN A 25 6.47 -10.33 7.37
N SER A 26 5.73 -10.22 6.25
CA SER A 26 5.19 -11.42 5.62
C SER A 26 6.30 -12.25 4.96
N ASP A 27 6.27 -13.56 5.16
CA ASP A 27 7.20 -14.48 4.47
C ASP A 27 6.89 -14.61 2.98
N HIS A 28 5.66 -14.28 2.59
CA HIS A 28 5.18 -14.45 1.22
C HIS A 28 5.75 -13.36 0.30
N LEU A 29 6.49 -13.79 -0.73
CA LEU A 29 7.07 -12.90 -1.76
C LEU A 29 7.95 -11.77 -1.19
N SER A 30 8.41 -11.84 0.05
CA SER A 30 9.25 -10.80 0.65
C SER A 30 10.46 -10.50 -0.22
N GLY A 31 11.16 -11.51 -0.73
CA GLY A 31 12.35 -11.42 -1.61
C GLY A 31 12.11 -11.00 -3.07
N HIS A 32 10.87 -10.67 -3.44
CA HIS A 32 10.50 -10.47 -4.82
C HIS A 32 10.91 -9.08 -5.37
N VAL A 33 11.33 -8.97 -6.64
CA VAL A 33 11.85 -7.70 -7.21
C VAL A 33 10.81 -6.58 -7.31
N LEU A 34 9.54 -6.92 -7.20
CA LEU A 34 8.44 -5.95 -7.16
C LEU A 34 8.02 -5.56 -5.75
N THR A 35 8.53 -6.20 -4.71
CA THR A 35 8.19 -5.85 -3.33
C THR A 35 8.56 -4.39 -3.06
N GLY A 36 7.59 -3.62 -2.56
CA GLY A 36 7.72 -2.17 -2.34
C GLY A 36 7.53 -1.27 -3.57
N LYS A 37 7.51 -1.82 -4.78
CA LYS A 37 7.34 -1.00 -6.00
C LYS A 37 5.87 -0.66 -6.25
N ILE A 38 5.61 0.56 -6.68
CA ILE A 38 4.27 1.06 -6.99
C ILE A 38 4.11 1.17 -8.50
N TRP A 39 3.17 0.42 -9.07
CA TRP A 39 2.87 0.41 -10.49
C TRP A 39 1.66 1.28 -10.82
N ASP A 40 1.83 2.25 -11.71
CA ASP A 40 0.75 3.03 -12.31
C ASP A 40 0.17 2.24 -13.49
N THR A 41 -0.99 1.64 -13.30
CA THR A 41 -1.67 0.84 -14.33
C THR A 41 -2.18 1.65 -15.51
N THR A 42 -2.38 2.96 -15.35
CA THR A 42 -2.89 3.83 -16.42
C THR A 42 -1.76 4.19 -17.38
N ASN A 43 -0.60 4.54 -16.84
CA ASN A 43 0.56 4.98 -17.63
C ASN A 43 1.60 3.87 -17.88
N GLY A 44 1.40 2.67 -17.32
CA GLY A 44 2.28 1.52 -17.51
C GLY A 44 3.71 1.78 -17.02
N ARG A 45 3.87 2.40 -15.84
CA ARG A 45 5.19 2.74 -15.30
C ARG A 45 5.24 2.65 -13.78
N PHE A 46 6.42 2.44 -13.23
CA PHE A 46 6.64 2.60 -11.78
C PHE A 46 6.60 4.08 -11.40
N ILE A 47 6.02 4.36 -10.24
CA ILE A 47 5.97 5.69 -9.64
C ILE A 47 6.56 5.67 -8.23
N THR A 48 6.90 6.85 -7.72
CA THR A 48 7.41 6.99 -6.34
C THR A 48 6.24 7.01 -5.34
N PRO A 49 6.50 6.68 -4.06
CA PRO A 49 5.51 6.85 -2.99
C PRO A 49 4.98 8.29 -2.90
N ALA A 50 5.85 9.30 -3.02
CA ALA A 50 5.42 10.71 -3.02
C ALA A 50 4.40 10.99 -4.12
N THR A 51 4.67 10.53 -5.35
CA THR A 51 3.74 10.66 -6.48
C THR A 51 2.41 9.93 -6.23
N LEU A 52 2.43 8.75 -5.59
CA LEU A 52 1.21 8.05 -5.21
C LEU A 52 0.38 8.90 -4.24
N TYR A 53 0.98 9.37 -3.14
CA TYR A 53 0.24 10.10 -2.10
C TYR A 53 -0.30 11.45 -2.60
N ASP A 54 0.42 12.14 -3.46
CA ASP A 54 -0.06 13.40 -4.05
C ASP A 54 -1.29 13.16 -4.94
N ARG A 55 -1.35 12.02 -5.64
CA ARG A 55 -2.54 11.62 -6.42
C ARG A 55 -3.69 11.18 -5.51
N LEU A 56 -3.42 10.37 -4.48
CA LEU A 56 -4.45 9.93 -3.54
C LEU A 56 -5.08 11.10 -2.78
N ARG A 57 -4.32 12.17 -2.52
CA ARG A 57 -4.83 13.39 -1.89
C ARG A 57 -5.96 14.05 -2.69
N GLU A 58 -5.90 13.98 -4.02
CA GLU A 58 -6.87 14.57 -4.93
C GLU A 58 -8.07 13.65 -5.21
N ALA A 59 -8.03 12.39 -4.78
CA ALA A 59 -9.13 11.47 -5.00
C ALA A 59 -10.27 11.70 -4.00
N ASP A 60 -11.51 11.64 -4.49
CA ASP A 60 -12.70 11.63 -3.63
C ASP A 60 -12.81 10.32 -2.83
N PHE A 61 -12.46 9.21 -3.49
CA PHE A 61 -12.47 7.87 -2.91
C PHE A 61 -11.15 7.15 -3.17
N VAL A 62 -10.63 6.48 -2.15
CA VAL A 62 -9.46 5.61 -2.22
C VAL A 62 -9.88 4.23 -1.75
N LEU A 63 -9.72 3.22 -2.61
CA LEU A 63 -9.96 1.82 -2.28
C LEU A 63 -8.60 1.14 -2.15
N LEU A 64 -8.35 0.54 -0.99
CA LEU A 64 -7.14 -0.22 -0.69
C LEU A 64 -7.51 -1.71 -0.63
N GLY A 65 -7.00 -2.50 -1.57
CA GLY A 65 -7.19 -3.95 -1.56
C GLY A 65 -6.16 -4.63 -0.66
N GLU A 66 -6.53 -5.78 -0.09
CA GLU A 66 -5.63 -6.60 0.71
C GLU A 66 -5.83 -8.10 0.46
N VAL A 67 -4.93 -8.88 1.03
CA VAL A 67 -5.10 -10.31 1.28
C VAL A 67 -5.24 -10.38 2.80
N HIS A 68 -6.29 -11.03 3.29
CA HIS A 68 -6.56 -11.10 4.73
C HIS A 68 -5.37 -11.71 5.47
N ASP A 69 -5.15 -11.24 6.70
CA ASP A 69 -4.08 -11.67 7.61
C ASP A 69 -2.65 -11.40 7.10
N ASN A 70 -2.47 -10.55 6.08
CA ASN A 70 -1.15 -10.12 5.65
C ASN A 70 -0.69 -8.89 6.47
N PRO A 71 0.31 -9.03 7.38
CA PRO A 71 0.75 -7.93 8.24
C PRO A 71 1.30 -6.73 7.46
N ASP A 72 1.90 -6.96 6.29
CA ASP A 72 2.46 -5.89 5.46
C ASP A 72 1.37 -5.04 4.82
N HIS A 73 0.25 -5.67 4.43
CA HIS A 73 -0.88 -4.95 3.86
C HIS A 73 -1.51 -4.03 4.90
N HIS A 74 -1.71 -4.51 6.13
CA HIS A 74 -2.20 -3.68 7.23
C HIS A 74 -1.23 -2.53 7.56
N ALA A 75 0.07 -2.78 7.57
CA ALA A 75 1.07 -1.73 7.77
C ALA A 75 1.05 -0.67 6.64
N LEU A 76 0.94 -1.09 5.39
CA LEU A 76 0.84 -0.18 4.23
C LEU A 76 -0.45 0.64 4.26
N GLN A 77 -1.59 0.05 4.64
CA GLN A 77 -2.85 0.77 4.79
C GLN A 77 -2.74 1.87 5.84
N ALA A 78 -2.17 1.55 7.01
CA ALA A 78 -1.91 2.53 8.06
C ALA A 78 -1.00 3.67 7.55
N LEU A 79 0.06 3.33 6.81
CA LEU A 79 0.96 4.32 6.21
C LEU A 79 0.23 5.23 5.23
N VAL A 80 -0.63 4.70 4.34
CA VAL A 80 -1.42 5.51 3.41
C VAL A 80 -2.30 6.50 4.16
N ILE A 81 -3.00 6.06 5.21
CA ILE A 81 -3.86 6.94 6.04
C ILE A 81 -3.01 8.05 6.69
N GLN A 82 -1.87 7.70 7.29
CA GLN A 82 -0.96 8.68 7.89
C GLN A 82 -0.48 9.71 6.87
N GLN A 83 -0.12 9.27 5.66
CA GLN A 83 0.38 10.15 4.59
C GLN A 83 -0.70 11.07 4.03
N LEU A 84 -1.96 10.63 4.00
CA LEU A 84 -3.10 11.48 3.64
C LEU A 84 -3.39 12.51 4.74
N VAL A 85 -3.35 12.11 6.01
CA VAL A 85 -3.54 12.97 7.18
C VAL A 85 -2.46 14.05 7.26
N ALA A 86 -1.18 13.69 7.02
CA ALA A 86 -0.05 14.60 6.95
C ALA A 86 -0.18 15.62 5.81
N ARG A 87 -0.86 15.23 4.72
CA ARG A 87 -1.21 16.09 3.58
C ARG A 87 -2.52 16.87 3.77
N GLY A 88 -3.01 16.97 5.01
CA GLY A 88 -4.17 17.79 5.37
C GLY A 88 -5.54 17.15 5.14
N ARG A 89 -5.61 15.90 4.67
CA ARG A 89 -6.89 15.18 4.52
C ARG A 89 -7.39 14.71 5.89
N ARG A 90 -8.70 14.50 6.00
CA ARG A 90 -9.38 13.88 7.15
C ARG A 90 -10.40 12.85 6.61
N PRO A 91 -9.92 11.74 6.04
CA PRO A 91 -10.81 10.77 5.41
C PRO A 91 -11.65 10.06 6.48
N ALA A 92 -12.93 9.84 6.19
CA ALA A 92 -13.67 8.76 6.83
C ALA A 92 -13.09 7.42 6.34
N ILE A 93 -12.98 6.46 7.24
CA ILE A 93 -12.43 5.13 6.92
C ILE A 93 -13.58 4.13 7.03
N VAL A 94 -13.76 3.34 5.98
CA VAL A 94 -14.73 2.24 5.95
C VAL A 94 -13.95 0.94 5.91
N PHE A 95 -14.30 0.03 6.80
CA PHE A 95 -13.73 -1.31 6.85
C PHE A 95 -14.72 -2.31 6.26
N GLU A 96 -14.24 -3.19 5.38
CA GLU A 96 -15.04 -4.31 4.87
C GLU A 96 -15.37 -5.30 6.00
N MET A 97 -14.43 -5.49 6.93
CA MET A 97 -14.54 -6.48 8.01
C MET A 97 -15.45 -6.05 9.17
N LEU A 98 -15.96 -4.82 9.15
CA LEU A 98 -16.90 -4.32 10.15
C LEU A 98 -18.27 -4.19 9.50
N GLU A 99 -19.26 -4.89 10.05
CA GLU A 99 -20.64 -4.65 9.67
C GLU A 99 -21.06 -3.22 10.05
N ARG A 100 -22.08 -2.67 9.38
CA ARG A 100 -22.49 -1.27 9.60
C ARG A 100 -22.90 -0.98 11.03
N ASP A 101 -23.45 -1.96 11.73
CA ASP A 101 -23.84 -1.88 13.15
C ASP A 101 -22.64 -1.88 14.11
N GLN A 102 -21.44 -2.18 13.60
CA GLN A 102 -20.18 -2.13 14.34
C GLN A 102 -19.41 -0.82 14.08
N GLN A 103 -19.92 0.04 13.21
CA GLN A 103 -19.34 1.34 12.83
C GLN A 103 -20.10 2.46 13.55
N GLY A 104 -19.64 2.83 14.75
CA GLY A 104 -20.25 3.86 15.61
C GLY A 104 -20.04 5.30 15.13
#